data_AF-F0VNE7-F1
#
_entry.id   AF-F0VNE7-F1
#
_cell.length_a   1.000
_cell.length_b   1.000
_cell.length_c   1.000
_cell.angle_alpha   90.00
_cell.angle_beta   90.00
_cell.angle_gamma   90.00
#
_symmetry.space_group_name_H-M   'P 1'
#
loop_
_entity.id
_entity.type
_entity.pdbx_description
1 polymer ?
#
loop_
_entity_poly.entity_id
_entity_poly.type
_entity_poly.pdbx_seq_one_letter_code
_entity_poly.pdbx_strand_id
1 'polypeptide(L)'
;MGQKLTVEERRNIKREVYMLYPGLEQQLEMAFTCHDLQHEGKLPYTTLEPIIRHLLMQYGLIEYVTRFSDSAGCLDANQVRAELNEFNVNTSGLCCGSSLTLEDFKSLAVIWLRKILDSHADDQAVWMSKLKAEQEEQAEAYTRAMREFQETFTQQHALYQQGLQEQQKQISDWNKLLEDAQKTQQHIYEQEMRRMEEARQKEASAAEEAMKEQMDLISQYKEKLEKIAAADKSGKCFVYPAAATPYGACASAGAQEPTRRRRVKKEHQSRACC
;
A
#
# COMPACT_ATOMS: atom_id res chain seq x y z
N MET A 1 52.48 -32.46 -25.08
CA MET A 1 53.95 -32.61 -24.95
C MET A 1 54.40 -31.60 -23.92
N GLY A 2 54.72 -32.03 -22.70
CA GLY A 2 55.17 -31.14 -21.62
C GLY A 2 56.60 -30.69 -21.88
N GLN A 3 56.80 -29.37 -21.98
CA GLN A 3 58.11 -28.77 -22.16
C GLN A 3 58.85 -28.87 -20.81
N LYS A 4 60.05 -29.48 -20.79
CA LYS A 4 60.82 -29.57 -19.54
C LYS A 4 61.15 -28.17 -19.05
N LEU A 5 60.81 -27.88 -17.80
CA LEU A 5 61.19 -26.63 -17.15
C LEU A 5 62.72 -26.48 -17.16
N THR A 6 63.19 -25.27 -17.40
CA THR A 6 64.58 -24.87 -17.21
C THR A 6 64.96 -24.94 -15.73
N VAL A 7 66.27 -24.94 -15.45
CA VAL A 7 66.78 -24.93 -14.06
C VAL A 7 66.30 -23.68 -13.31
N GLU A 8 66.29 -22.53 -13.99
CA GLU A 8 65.89 -21.26 -13.37
C GLU A 8 64.38 -21.22 -13.07
N GLU A 9 63.54 -21.74 -13.98
CA GLU A 9 62.10 -21.83 -13.74
C GLU A 9 61.77 -22.70 -12.53
N ARG A 10 62.41 -23.87 -12.39
CA ARG A 10 62.24 -24.72 -11.19
C ARG A 10 62.65 -23.99 -9.92
N ARG A 11 63.75 -23.23 -9.97
CA ARG A 11 64.23 -22.45 -8.82
C ARG A 11 63.28 -21.30 -8.47
N ASN A 12 62.65 -20.68 -9.47
CA ASN A 12 61.64 -19.64 -9.26
C ASN A 12 60.40 -20.21 -8.59
N ILE A 13 59.88 -21.34 -9.07
CA ILE A 13 58.71 -21.99 -8.46
C ILE A 13 58.99 -22.40 -7.01
N LYS A 14 60.16 -23.00 -6.72
CA LYS A 14 60.55 -23.31 -5.33
C LYS A 14 60.56 -22.04 -4.46
N ARG A 15 61.15 -20.95 -4.96
CA ARG A 15 61.18 -19.65 -4.26
C ARG A 15 59.78 -19.10 -3.99
N GLU A 16 58.89 -19.15 -4.98
CA GLU A 16 57.50 -18.69 -4.83
C GLU A 16 56.77 -19.48 -3.75
N VAL A 17 56.86 -20.81 -3.76
CA VAL A 17 56.23 -21.66 -2.74
C VAL A 17 56.84 -21.40 -1.35
N TYR A 18 58.15 -21.23 -1.23
CA TYR A 18 58.78 -20.91 0.05
C TYR A 18 58.46 -19.50 0.57
N MET A 19 58.11 -18.55 -0.30
CA MET A 19 57.57 -17.25 0.13
C MET A 19 56.16 -17.38 0.68
N LEU A 20 55.32 -18.24 0.10
CA LEU A 20 53.97 -18.50 0.58
C LEU A 20 53.94 -19.31 1.88
N TYR A 21 54.93 -20.19 2.07
CA TYR A 21 55.09 -21.01 3.28
C TYR A 21 56.46 -20.79 3.92
N PRO A 22 56.65 -19.67 4.67
CA PRO A 22 57.91 -19.38 5.34
C PRO A 22 58.30 -20.49 6.33
N GLY A 23 59.55 -20.92 6.30
CA GLY A 23 60.05 -21.99 7.16
C GLY A 23 59.89 -23.41 6.60
N LEU A 24 59.17 -23.57 5.47
CA LEU A 24 58.92 -24.87 4.84
C LEU A 24 60.22 -25.60 4.51
N GLU A 25 61.19 -24.92 3.93
CA GLU A 25 62.46 -25.54 3.54
C GLU A 25 63.20 -26.11 4.77
N GLN A 26 63.32 -25.35 5.85
CA GLN A 26 63.95 -25.82 7.09
C GLN A 26 63.16 -26.95 7.75
N GLN A 27 61.83 -26.90 7.71
CA GLN A 27 60.98 -27.97 8.24
C GLN A 27 61.18 -29.29 7.49
N LEU A 28 61.29 -29.23 6.15
CA LEU A 28 61.57 -30.41 5.33
C LEU A 28 62.97 -30.96 5.58
N GLU A 29 63.98 -30.10 5.71
CA GLU A 29 65.34 -30.51 6.06
C GLU A 29 65.41 -31.20 7.42
N MET A 30 64.77 -30.62 8.43
CA MET A 30 64.71 -31.19 9.77
C MET A 30 63.96 -32.53 9.75
N ALA A 31 62.79 -32.58 9.11
CA ALA A 31 62.00 -33.80 9.02
C ALA A 31 62.78 -34.91 8.31
N PHE A 32 63.46 -34.61 7.20
CA PHE A 32 64.28 -35.60 6.49
C PHE A 32 65.41 -36.12 7.38
N THR A 33 66.14 -35.22 8.05
CA THR A 33 67.26 -35.57 8.93
C THR A 33 66.81 -36.43 10.11
N CYS A 34 65.65 -36.17 10.70
CA CYS A 34 65.10 -36.97 11.80
C CYS A 34 64.71 -38.39 11.39
N HIS A 35 64.44 -38.64 10.10
CA HIS A 35 64.04 -39.95 9.59
C HIS A 35 65.20 -40.71 8.92
N ASP A 36 66.25 -40.01 8.48
CA ASP A 36 67.50 -40.60 7.97
C ASP A 36 68.45 -41.00 9.10
N LEU A 37 68.02 -41.97 9.92
CA LEU A 37 68.76 -42.46 11.09
C LEU A 37 70.11 -43.10 10.74
N GLN A 38 70.24 -43.62 9.52
CA GLN A 38 71.45 -44.28 9.03
C GLN A 38 72.38 -43.34 8.27
N HIS A 39 71.98 -42.07 8.08
CA HIS A 39 72.72 -41.06 7.33
C HIS A 39 73.07 -41.49 5.90
N GLU A 40 72.15 -42.21 5.24
CA GLU A 40 72.32 -42.68 3.87
C GLU A 40 72.00 -41.57 2.84
N GLY A 41 71.39 -40.47 3.29
CA GLY A 41 71.02 -39.33 2.45
C GLY A 41 69.85 -39.62 1.51
N LYS A 42 69.14 -40.75 1.71
CA LYS A 42 68.02 -41.18 0.89
C LYS A 42 66.95 -41.85 1.73
N LEU A 43 65.70 -41.51 1.47
CA LEU A 43 64.54 -42.09 2.16
C LEU A 43 63.51 -42.63 1.16
N PRO A 44 62.83 -43.74 1.45
CA PRO A 44 61.81 -44.26 0.56
C PRO A 44 60.58 -43.37 0.54
N TYR A 45 59.89 -43.32 -0.61
CA TYR A 45 58.64 -42.54 -0.77
C TYR A 45 57.59 -42.90 0.30
N THR A 46 57.50 -44.16 0.71
CA THR A 46 56.59 -44.64 1.77
C THR A 46 56.83 -43.97 3.13
N THR A 47 58.03 -43.46 3.38
CA THR A 47 58.36 -42.69 4.60
C THR A 47 58.11 -41.20 4.39
N LEU A 48 58.38 -40.67 3.20
CA LEU A 48 58.29 -39.25 2.90
C LEU A 48 56.86 -38.77 2.62
N GLU A 49 56.02 -39.59 2.00
CA GLU A 49 54.62 -39.24 1.70
C GLU A 49 53.83 -38.92 2.97
N PRO A 50 53.88 -39.72 4.05
CA PRO A 50 53.14 -39.41 5.27
C PRO A 50 53.56 -38.08 5.90
N ILE A 51 54.84 -37.71 5.78
CA ILE A 51 55.37 -36.43 6.27
C ILE A 51 54.78 -35.28 5.46
N ILE A 52 54.78 -35.38 4.13
CA ILE A 52 54.17 -34.35 3.25
C ILE A 52 52.67 -34.26 3.52
N ARG A 53 51.98 -35.39 3.58
CA ARG A 53 50.55 -35.42 3.85
C ARG A 53 50.22 -34.78 5.19
N HIS A 54 50.99 -35.09 6.24
CA HIS A 54 50.82 -34.45 7.54
C HIS A 54 51.06 -32.95 7.49
N LEU A 55 52.11 -32.51 6.80
CA LEU A 55 52.43 -31.10 6.62
C LEU A 55 51.30 -30.34 5.90
N LEU A 56 50.77 -30.90 4.81
CA LEU A 56 49.64 -30.32 4.08
C LEU A 56 48.39 -30.20 4.97
N MET A 57 48.12 -31.20 5.80
CA MET A 57 47.04 -31.15 6.78
C MET A 57 47.27 -30.07 7.84
N GLN A 58 48.51 -29.87 8.32
CA GLN A 58 48.85 -28.80 9.26
C GLN A 58 48.61 -27.40 8.67
N TYR A 59 48.80 -27.25 7.35
CA TYR A 59 48.46 -26.01 6.63
C TYR A 59 46.96 -25.84 6.35
N GLY A 60 46.10 -26.74 6.87
CA GLY A 60 44.65 -26.67 6.69
C GLY A 60 44.19 -27.13 5.31
N LEU A 61 45.05 -27.77 4.51
CA LEU A 61 44.74 -28.19 3.14
C LEU A 61 44.07 -29.58 3.09
N ILE A 62 43.39 -29.98 4.17
CA ILE A 62 42.85 -31.35 4.34
C ILE A 62 41.87 -31.75 3.23
N GLU A 63 41.03 -30.82 2.77
CA GLU A 63 40.06 -31.08 1.70
C GLU A 63 40.74 -31.41 0.36
N TYR A 64 41.87 -30.77 0.08
CA TYR A 64 42.65 -31.06 -1.12
C TYR A 64 43.48 -32.33 -0.96
N VAL A 65 44.00 -32.58 0.24
CA VAL A 65 44.66 -33.86 0.56
C VAL A 65 43.71 -35.02 0.29
N THR A 66 42.48 -34.98 0.80
CA THR A 66 41.50 -36.05 0.58
C THR A 66 41.08 -36.17 -0.89
N ARG A 67 40.96 -35.04 -1.61
CA ARG A 67 40.68 -35.02 -3.06
C ARG A 67 41.78 -35.68 -3.88
N PHE A 68 43.03 -35.53 -3.47
CA PHE A 68 44.19 -36.05 -4.18
C PHE A 68 44.72 -37.39 -3.64
N SER A 69 44.05 -37.95 -2.64
CA SER A 69 44.35 -39.28 -2.14
C SER A 69 43.80 -40.38 -3.06
N ASP A 70 44.52 -41.49 -3.12
CA ASP A 70 44.06 -42.73 -3.75
C ASP A 70 43.06 -43.48 -2.86
N SER A 71 42.62 -44.67 -3.32
CA SER A 71 41.73 -45.55 -2.55
C SER A 71 42.33 -46.07 -1.25
N ALA A 72 43.65 -46.00 -1.07
CA ALA A 72 44.34 -46.38 0.16
C ALA A 72 44.54 -45.20 1.13
N GLY A 73 44.15 -43.97 0.73
CA GLY A 73 44.31 -42.76 1.53
C GLY A 73 45.71 -42.14 1.45
N CYS A 74 46.55 -42.59 0.52
CA CYS A 74 47.86 -42.03 0.23
C CYS A 74 47.76 -40.98 -0.88
N LEU A 75 48.61 -39.96 -0.87
CA LEU A 75 48.67 -38.99 -1.97
C LEU A 75 48.99 -39.70 -3.30
N ASP A 76 48.08 -39.59 -4.28
CA ASP A 76 48.21 -40.28 -5.56
C ASP A 76 49.24 -39.58 -6.46
N ALA A 77 50.45 -40.12 -6.49
CA ALA A 77 51.54 -39.59 -7.32
C ALA A 77 51.23 -39.58 -8.83
N ASN A 78 50.19 -40.29 -9.30
CA ASN A 78 49.74 -40.21 -10.69
C ASN A 78 49.20 -38.83 -11.04
N GLN A 79 48.63 -38.12 -10.08
CA GLN A 79 48.03 -36.80 -10.28
C GLN A 79 49.05 -35.68 -10.49
N VAL A 80 50.29 -35.91 -10.06
CA VAL A 80 51.42 -34.99 -10.18
C VAL A 80 52.55 -35.55 -11.05
N ARG A 81 52.28 -36.61 -11.82
CA ARG A 81 53.31 -37.34 -12.59
C ARG A 81 53.98 -36.47 -13.65
N ALA A 82 53.24 -35.56 -14.27
CA ALA A 82 53.80 -34.65 -15.28
C ALA A 82 54.79 -33.67 -14.62
N GLU A 83 54.37 -33.09 -13.50
CA GLU A 83 55.10 -32.13 -12.69
C GLU A 83 56.36 -32.77 -12.08
N LEU A 84 56.27 -34.03 -11.63
CA LEU A 84 57.43 -34.81 -11.16
C LEU A 84 58.50 -34.98 -12.25
N ASN A 85 58.09 -35.22 -13.49
CA ASN A 85 59.00 -35.32 -14.64
C ASN A 85 59.62 -33.96 -14.99
N GLU A 86 58.87 -32.86 -14.87
CA GLU A 86 59.39 -31.50 -15.11
C GLU A 86 60.42 -31.07 -14.06
N PHE A 87 60.22 -31.51 -12.81
CA PHE A 87 61.13 -31.27 -11.69
C PHE A 87 62.34 -32.23 -11.65
N ASN A 88 62.39 -33.23 -12.56
CA ASN A 88 63.37 -34.32 -12.57
C ASN A 88 63.45 -35.08 -11.24
N VAL A 89 62.32 -35.24 -10.53
CA VAL A 89 62.28 -36.07 -9.33
C VAL A 89 62.45 -37.53 -9.75
N ASN A 90 63.34 -38.27 -9.11
CA ASN A 90 63.60 -39.67 -9.47
C ASN A 90 62.43 -40.58 -9.05
N THR A 91 61.48 -40.77 -9.96
CA THR A 91 60.22 -41.49 -9.70
C THR A 91 60.23 -42.94 -10.19
N SER A 92 61.41 -43.49 -10.49
CA SER A 92 61.56 -44.87 -10.96
C SER A 92 61.02 -45.86 -9.92
N GLY A 93 59.74 -46.23 -10.07
CA GLY A 93 59.01 -47.08 -9.13
C GLY A 93 58.66 -46.39 -7.81
N LEU A 94 57.89 -45.29 -7.83
CA LEU A 94 57.28 -44.68 -6.63
C LEU A 94 56.52 -45.69 -5.73
N CYS A 95 56.05 -46.79 -6.31
CA CYS A 95 55.39 -47.90 -5.61
C CYS A 95 56.33 -49.04 -5.18
N CYS A 96 57.61 -49.03 -5.58
CA CYS A 96 58.54 -50.16 -5.47
C CYS A 96 59.86 -49.80 -4.74
N GLY A 97 59.83 -48.89 -3.78
CA GLY A 97 60.98 -48.59 -2.92
C GLY A 97 61.97 -47.58 -3.50
N SER A 98 61.53 -46.71 -4.42
CA SER A 98 62.35 -45.59 -4.91
C SER A 98 62.86 -44.75 -3.73
N SER A 99 64.18 -44.70 -3.58
CA SER A 99 64.85 -43.87 -2.56
C SER A 99 65.06 -42.46 -3.10
N LEU A 100 64.50 -41.47 -2.41
CA LEU A 100 64.52 -40.07 -2.78
C LEU A 100 65.54 -39.31 -1.93
N THR A 101 66.27 -38.38 -2.55
CA THR A 101 67.20 -37.49 -1.85
C THR A 101 66.44 -36.36 -1.13
N LEU A 102 67.12 -35.60 -0.28
CA LEU A 102 66.56 -34.39 0.33
C LEU A 102 66.05 -33.39 -0.72
N GLU A 103 66.76 -33.22 -1.84
CA GLU A 103 66.34 -32.31 -2.91
C GLU A 103 65.11 -32.83 -3.67
N ASP A 104 64.99 -34.15 -3.84
CA ASP A 104 63.78 -34.78 -4.37
C ASP A 104 62.60 -34.56 -3.43
N PHE A 105 62.81 -34.73 -2.11
CA PHE A 105 61.79 -34.51 -1.09
C PHE A 105 61.29 -33.07 -1.07
N LYS A 106 62.20 -32.10 -1.10
CA LYS A 106 61.86 -30.67 -1.22
C LYS A 106 61.04 -30.39 -2.47
N SER A 107 61.46 -30.94 -3.60
CA SER A 107 60.77 -30.77 -4.88
C SER A 107 59.37 -31.40 -4.86
N LEU A 108 59.24 -32.58 -4.25
CA LEU A 108 57.97 -33.30 -4.08
C LEU A 108 56.97 -32.48 -3.25
N ALA A 109 57.39 -31.90 -2.13
CA ALA A 109 56.53 -31.02 -1.32
C ALA A 109 56.08 -29.77 -2.10
N VAL A 110 56.99 -29.14 -2.84
CA VAL A 110 56.69 -27.97 -3.68
C VAL A 110 55.70 -28.31 -4.79
N ILE A 111 55.84 -29.46 -5.43
CA ILE A 111 54.92 -29.93 -6.48
C ILE A 111 53.51 -30.11 -5.92
N TRP A 112 53.38 -30.77 -4.76
CA TRP A 112 52.08 -30.98 -4.14
C TRP A 112 51.42 -29.68 -3.70
N LEU A 113 52.18 -28.77 -3.07
CA LEU A 113 51.66 -27.46 -2.67
C LEU A 113 51.20 -26.67 -3.89
N ARG A 114 52.00 -26.65 -4.96
CA ARG A 114 51.62 -25.98 -6.21
C ARG A 114 50.35 -26.58 -6.81
N LYS A 115 50.25 -27.91 -6.89
CA LYS A 115 49.06 -28.60 -7.40
C LYS A 115 47.80 -28.19 -6.65
N ILE A 116 47.91 -28.10 -5.33
CA ILE A 116 46.81 -27.70 -4.45
C ILE A 116 46.47 -26.22 -4.67
N LEU A 117 47.46 -25.34 -4.73
CA LEU A 117 47.26 -23.90 -4.96
C LEU A 117 46.61 -23.63 -6.32
N ASP A 118 47.05 -24.30 -7.38
CA ASP A 118 46.47 -24.17 -8.71
C ASP A 118 45.00 -24.64 -8.70
N SER A 119 44.73 -25.78 -8.05
CA SER A 119 43.36 -26.31 -7.94
C SER A 119 42.45 -25.40 -7.09
N HIS A 120 42.99 -24.81 -6.03
CA HIS A 120 42.28 -23.82 -5.21
C HIS A 120 41.94 -22.57 -6.02
N ALA A 121 42.87 -22.07 -6.85
CA ALA A 121 42.64 -20.92 -7.70
C ALA A 121 41.55 -21.20 -8.75
N ASP A 122 41.55 -22.40 -9.35
CA ASP A 122 40.52 -22.84 -10.29
C ASP A 122 39.15 -22.94 -9.62
N ASP A 123 39.06 -23.57 -8.44
CA ASP A 123 37.82 -23.70 -7.69
C ASP A 123 37.27 -22.32 -7.27
N GLN A 124 38.15 -21.41 -6.84
CA GLN A 124 37.79 -20.03 -6.52
C GLN A 124 37.27 -19.28 -7.75
N ALA A 125 37.88 -19.46 -8.93
CA ALA A 125 37.40 -18.84 -10.16
C ALA A 125 36.00 -19.33 -10.55
N VAL A 126 35.76 -20.64 -10.45
CA VAL A 126 34.43 -21.23 -10.68
C VAL A 126 33.40 -20.66 -9.70
N TRP A 127 33.75 -20.57 -8.42
CA TRP A 127 32.85 -20.04 -7.40
C TRP A 127 32.52 -18.56 -7.62
N MET A 128 33.53 -17.73 -7.90
CA MET A 128 33.33 -16.32 -8.20
C MET A 128 32.48 -16.10 -9.45
N SER A 129 32.64 -16.94 -10.47
CA SER A 129 31.79 -16.89 -11.67
C SER A 129 30.33 -17.19 -11.36
N LYS A 130 30.07 -18.20 -10.51
CA LYS A 130 28.70 -18.55 -10.09
C LYS A 130 28.08 -17.43 -9.27
N LEU A 131 28.82 -16.91 -8.29
CA LEU A 131 28.36 -15.81 -7.44
C LEU A 131 27.98 -14.57 -8.25
N LYS A 132 28.80 -14.23 -9.26
CA LYS A 132 28.51 -13.10 -10.15
C LYS A 132 27.24 -13.32 -10.98
N ALA A 133 27.06 -14.52 -11.52
CA ALA A 133 25.86 -14.86 -12.29
C ALA A 133 24.59 -14.78 -11.42
N GLU A 134 24.64 -15.31 -10.19
CA GLU A 134 23.52 -15.20 -9.24
C GLU A 134 23.21 -13.75 -8.86
N GLN A 135 24.25 -12.92 -8.68
CA GLN A 135 24.07 -11.50 -8.38
C GLN A 135 23.43 -10.73 -9.55
N GLU A 136 23.82 -11.04 -10.79
CA GLU A 136 23.22 -10.46 -12.00
C GLU A 136 21.75 -10.89 -12.13
N GLU A 137 21.43 -12.16 -11.92
CA GLU A 137 20.06 -12.67 -11.94
C GLU A 137 19.18 -11.99 -10.87
N GLN A 138 19.69 -11.84 -9.64
CA GLN A 138 18.98 -11.15 -8.56
C GLN A 138 18.77 -9.66 -8.87
N ALA A 139 19.76 -8.99 -9.47
CA ALA A 139 19.64 -7.59 -9.86
C ALA A 139 18.58 -7.39 -10.96
N GLU A 140 18.52 -8.30 -11.94
CA GLU A 140 17.50 -8.29 -12.99
C GLU A 140 16.10 -8.54 -12.42
N ALA A 141 15.96 -9.53 -11.54
CA ALA A 141 14.70 -9.85 -10.88
C ALA A 141 14.20 -8.67 -10.04
N TYR A 142 15.08 -8.04 -9.27
CA TYR A 142 14.74 -6.85 -8.48
C TYR A 142 14.31 -5.68 -9.37
N THR A 143 15.04 -5.41 -10.45
CA THR A 143 14.70 -4.35 -11.40
C THR A 143 13.34 -4.59 -12.05
N ARG A 144 13.03 -5.84 -12.41
CA ARG A 144 11.74 -6.23 -12.97
C ARG A 144 10.61 -6.01 -11.96
N ALA A 145 10.77 -6.50 -10.73
CA ALA A 145 9.78 -6.32 -9.66
C ALA A 145 9.55 -4.84 -9.33
N MET A 146 10.59 -4.02 -9.33
CA MET A 146 10.48 -2.58 -9.10
C MET A 146 9.71 -1.88 -10.22
N ARG A 147 9.92 -2.28 -11.48
CA ARG A 147 9.16 -1.76 -12.62
C ARG A 147 7.68 -2.12 -12.53
N GLU A 148 7.37 -3.39 -12.27
CA GLU A 148 5.99 -3.86 -12.08
C GLU A 148 5.29 -3.13 -10.93
N PHE A 149 6.01 -2.94 -9.82
CA PHE A 149 5.51 -2.16 -8.69
C PHE A 149 5.22 -0.71 -9.10
N GLN A 150 6.14 -0.05 -9.81
CA GLN A 150 5.97 1.33 -10.25
C GLN A 150 4.79 1.48 -11.22
N GLU A 151 4.62 0.55 -12.16
CA GLU A 151 3.46 0.52 -13.06
C GLU A 151 2.15 0.34 -12.29
N THR A 152 2.11 -0.62 -11.36
CA THR A 152 0.92 -0.86 -10.53
C THR A 152 0.59 0.36 -9.67
N PHE A 153 1.62 0.97 -9.06
CA PHE A 153 1.46 2.16 -8.22
C PHE A 153 0.94 3.35 -9.01
N THR A 154 1.49 3.61 -10.20
CA THR A 154 1.04 4.72 -11.06
C THR A 154 -0.40 4.51 -11.54
N GLN A 155 -0.77 3.28 -11.91
CA GLN A 155 -2.14 2.93 -12.27
C GLN A 155 -3.12 3.13 -11.10
N GLN A 156 -2.80 2.62 -9.91
CA GLN A 156 -3.63 2.79 -8.72
C GLN A 156 -3.79 4.26 -8.34
N HIS A 157 -2.71 5.03 -8.41
CA HIS A 157 -2.74 6.45 -8.13
C HIS A 157 -3.62 7.22 -9.14
N ALA A 158 -3.55 6.88 -10.43
CA ALA A 158 -4.39 7.47 -11.46
C ALA A 158 -5.89 7.16 -11.22
N LEU A 159 -6.22 5.91 -10.89
CA LEU A 159 -7.59 5.50 -10.56
C LEU A 159 -8.13 6.26 -9.34
N TYR A 160 -7.30 6.40 -8.30
CA TYR A 160 -7.66 7.16 -7.11
C TYR A 160 -7.93 8.64 -7.43
N GLN A 161 -7.08 9.28 -8.23
CA GLN A 161 -7.28 10.65 -8.66
C GLN A 161 -8.55 10.83 -9.50
N GLN A 162 -8.83 9.89 -10.41
CA GLN A 162 -10.06 9.90 -11.20
C GLN A 162 -11.29 9.79 -10.28
N GLY A 163 -11.28 8.88 -9.31
CA GLY A 163 -12.37 8.73 -8.34
C GLY A 163 -12.61 10.01 -7.53
N LEU A 164 -11.56 10.71 -7.13
CA LEU A 164 -11.68 12.02 -6.46
C LEU A 164 -12.32 13.08 -7.36
N GLN A 165 -11.92 13.15 -8.63
CA GLN A 165 -12.50 14.10 -9.58
C GLN A 165 -13.99 13.81 -9.85
N GLU A 166 -14.37 12.55 -9.97
CA GLU A 166 -15.75 12.14 -10.14
C GLU A 166 -16.60 12.48 -8.92
N GLN A 167 -16.11 12.23 -7.70
CA GLN A 167 -16.77 12.64 -6.47
C GLN A 167 -16.95 14.16 -6.40
N GLN A 168 -15.92 14.93 -6.74
CA GLN A 168 -16.00 16.39 -6.71
C GLN A 168 -16.99 16.94 -7.75
N LYS A 169 -17.06 16.30 -8.92
CA LYS A 169 -18.08 16.61 -9.93
C LYS A 169 -19.48 16.31 -9.40
N GLN A 170 -19.70 15.14 -8.80
CA GLN A 170 -20.98 14.78 -8.19
C GLN A 170 -21.41 15.80 -7.13
N ILE A 171 -20.51 16.21 -6.24
CA ILE A 171 -20.79 17.26 -5.25
C ILE A 171 -21.21 18.57 -5.94
N SER A 172 -20.51 18.96 -7.00
CA SER A 172 -20.86 20.18 -7.74
C SER A 172 -22.24 20.11 -8.41
N ASP A 173 -22.61 18.94 -8.94
CA ASP A 173 -23.90 18.72 -9.58
C ASP A 173 -25.03 18.68 -8.54
N TRP A 174 -24.79 18.07 -7.38
CA TRP A 174 -25.71 18.10 -6.23
C TRP A 174 -25.94 19.52 -5.71
N ASN A 175 -24.89 20.34 -5.62
CA ASN A 175 -25.02 21.74 -5.19
C ASN A 175 -25.87 22.55 -6.17
N LYS A 176 -25.69 22.36 -7.48
CA LYS A 176 -26.53 23.02 -8.50
C LYS A 176 -28.00 22.61 -8.38
N LEU A 177 -28.27 21.31 -8.25
CA LEU A 177 -29.61 20.79 -8.02
C LEU A 177 -30.26 21.39 -6.77
N LEU A 178 -29.49 21.52 -5.69
CA LEU A 178 -29.96 22.13 -4.45
C LEU A 178 -30.28 23.62 -4.63
N GLU A 179 -29.41 24.37 -5.33
CA GLU A 179 -29.66 25.78 -5.65
C GLU A 179 -30.91 25.97 -6.50
N ASP A 180 -31.12 25.12 -7.52
CA ASP A 180 -32.30 25.17 -8.38
C ASP A 180 -33.58 24.80 -7.60
N ALA A 181 -33.50 23.80 -6.72
CA ALA A 181 -34.60 23.47 -5.81
C ALA A 181 -34.94 24.63 -4.86
N GLN A 182 -33.93 25.32 -4.32
CA GLN A 182 -34.15 26.50 -3.48
C GLN A 182 -34.79 27.66 -4.25
N LYS A 183 -34.31 27.94 -5.48
CA LYS A 183 -34.89 28.98 -6.35
C LYS A 183 -36.34 28.68 -6.70
N THR A 184 -36.65 27.43 -7.06
CA THR A 184 -38.03 27.02 -7.38
C THR A 184 -38.94 27.13 -6.16
N GLN A 185 -38.46 26.72 -4.97
CA GLN A 185 -39.21 26.88 -3.72
C GLN A 185 -39.48 28.36 -3.39
N GLN A 186 -38.48 29.23 -3.52
CA GLN A 186 -38.65 30.67 -3.35
C GLN A 186 -39.69 31.23 -4.33
N HIS A 187 -39.62 30.82 -5.59
CA HIS A 187 -40.57 31.27 -6.61
C HIS A 187 -42.01 30.83 -6.30
N ILE A 188 -42.21 29.60 -5.80
CA ILE A 188 -43.53 29.12 -5.36
C ILE A 188 -44.04 29.99 -4.20
N TYR A 189 -43.21 30.25 -3.18
CA TYR A 189 -43.61 31.10 -2.07
C TYR A 189 -44.00 32.53 -2.51
N GLU A 190 -43.23 33.13 -3.42
CA GLU A 190 -43.57 34.45 -3.98
C GLU A 190 -44.89 34.43 -4.75
N GLN A 191 -45.15 33.38 -5.54
CA GLN A 191 -46.42 33.22 -6.25
C GLN A 191 -47.61 33.05 -5.28
N GLU A 192 -47.45 32.26 -4.22
CA GLU A 192 -48.48 32.07 -3.21
C GLU A 192 -48.78 33.37 -2.45
N MET A 193 -47.74 34.12 -2.08
CA MET A 193 -47.89 35.44 -1.46
C MET A 193 -48.66 36.41 -2.37
N ARG A 194 -48.32 36.47 -3.67
CA ARG A 194 -49.07 37.29 -4.64
C ARG A 194 -50.53 36.87 -4.74
N ARG A 195 -50.82 35.57 -4.85
CA ARG A 195 -52.19 35.05 -4.90
C ARG A 195 -52.98 35.41 -3.64
N MET A 196 -52.35 35.34 -2.47
CA MET A 196 -52.96 35.74 -1.19
C MET A 196 -53.25 37.24 -1.15
N GLU A 197 -52.31 38.09 -1.59
CA GLU A 197 -52.50 39.54 -1.66
C GLU A 197 -53.62 39.93 -2.64
N GLU A 198 -53.66 39.32 -3.82
CA GLU A 198 -54.74 39.53 -4.80
C GLU A 198 -56.10 39.09 -4.26
N ALA A 199 -56.16 37.95 -3.56
CA ALA A 199 -57.39 37.48 -2.92
C ALA A 199 -57.85 38.47 -1.83
N ARG A 200 -56.92 38.94 -0.99
CA ARG A 200 -57.20 39.94 0.05
C ARG A 200 -57.68 41.27 -0.54
N GLN A 201 -57.10 41.72 -1.66
CA GLN A 201 -57.54 42.93 -2.35
C GLN A 201 -58.95 42.76 -2.95
N LYS A 202 -59.25 41.61 -3.55
CA LYS A 202 -60.60 41.30 -4.07
C LYS A 202 -61.64 41.22 -2.97
N GLU A 203 -61.30 40.62 -1.83
CA GLU A 203 -62.17 40.61 -0.65
C GLU A 203 -62.41 42.03 -0.12
N ALA A 204 -61.36 42.87 -0.06
CA ALA A 204 -61.50 44.26 0.35
C ALA A 204 -62.38 45.07 -0.62
N SER A 205 -62.19 44.92 -1.93
CA SER A 205 -63.03 45.61 -2.93
C SER A 205 -64.48 45.12 -2.90
N ALA A 206 -64.70 43.82 -2.75
CA ALA A 206 -66.05 43.26 -2.61
C ALA A 206 -66.73 43.74 -1.32
N ALA A 207 -65.99 43.88 -0.22
CA ALA A 207 -66.51 44.45 1.02
C ALA A 207 -66.86 45.95 0.86
N GLU A 208 -66.05 46.72 0.14
CA GLU A 208 -66.35 48.12 -0.18
C GLU A 208 -67.58 48.27 -1.09
N GLU A 209 -67.73 47.41 -2.11
CA GLU A 209 -68.90 47.37 -2.98
C GLU A 209 -70.17 46.99 -2.20
N ALA A 210 -70.11 45.95 -1.38
CA ALA A 210 -71.22 45.57 -0.50
C ALA A 210 -71.61 46.70 0.47
N MET A 211 -70.63 47.45 0.99
CA MET A 211 -70.88 48.61 1.83
C MET A 211 -71.58 49.74 1.05
N LYS A 212 -71.16 50.00 -0.20
CA LYS A 212 -71.83 50.98 -1.08
C LYS A 212 -73.27 50.57 -1.39
N GLU A 213 -73.50 49.32 -1.80
CA GLU A 213 -74.84 48.79 -2.05
C GLU A 213 -75.73 48.94 -0.82
N GLN A 214 -75.19 48.64 0.37
CA GLN A 214 -75.91 48.83 1.62
C GLN A 214 -76.25 50.30 1.88
N MET A 215 -75.32 51.24 1.62
CA MET A 215 -75.54 52.68 1.76
C MET A 215 -76.58 53.21 0.76
N ASP A 216 -76.58 52.69 -0.47
CA ASP A 216 -77.57 53.05 -1.49
C ASP A 216 -78.96 52.56 -1.10
N LEU A 217 -79.07 51.32 -0.56
CA LEU A 217 -80.32 50.78 -0.07
C LEU A 217 -80.89 51.60 1.09
N ILE A 218 -80.03 52.02 2.03
CA ILE A 218 -80.39 52.94 3.12
C ILE A 218 -80.89 54.27 2.56
N SER A 219 -80.22 54.81 1.55
CA SER A 219 -80.59 56.08 0.92
C SER A 219 -81.95 56.00 0.22
N GLN A 220 -82.22 54.92 -0.52
CA GLN A 220 -83.54 54.66 -1.11
C GLN A 220 -84.63 54.49 -0.05
N TYR A 221 -84.32 53.82 1.07
CA TYR A 221 -85.26 53.68 2.17
C TYR A 221 -85.57 55.03 2.81
N LYS A 222 -84.55 55.87 3.00
CA LYS A 222 -84.70 57.25 3.49
C LYS A 222 -85.58 58.09 2.56
N GLU A 223 -85.35 58.03 1.25
CA GLU A 223 -86.17 58.77 0.27
C GLU A 223 -87.64 58.32 0.27
N LYS A 224 -87.90 57.01 0.44
CA LYS A 224 -89.27 56.49 0.60
C LYS A 224 -89.92 57.01 1.89
N LEU A 225 -89.19 57.03 3.01
CA LEU A 225 -89.68 57.60 4.26
C LEU A 225 -89.99 59.10 4.14
N GLU A 226 -89.15 59.86 3.43
CA GLU A 226 -89.37 61.28 3.15
C GLU A 226 -90.61 61.51 2.25
N LYS A 227 -90.81 60.69 1.21
CA LYS A 227 -92.00 60.76 0.35
C LYS A 227 -93.30 60.45 1.12
N ILE A 228 -93.27 59.46 2.02
CA ILE A 228 -94.41 59.13 2.89
C ILE A 228 -94.70 60.28 3.85
N ALA A 229 -93.67 60.87 4.46
CA ALA A 229 -93.82 62.04 5.34
C ALA A 229 -94.36 63.29 4.61
N ALA A 230 -94.07 63.45 3.32
CA ALA A 230 -94.58 64.55 2.51
C ALA A 230 -96.04 64.37 2.04
N ALA A 231 -96.48 63.13 1.84
CA ALA A 231 -97.84 62.81 1.38
C ALA A 231 -98.90 62.88 2.48
N ASP A 232 -98.51 62.64 3.74
CA ASP A 232 -99.44 62.50 4.86
C ASP A 232 -99.14 63.51 5.97
N LYS A 233 -99.89 64.63 6.05
CA LYS A 233 -99.65 65.72 7.02
C LYS A 233 -99.94 65.34 8.49
N SER A 234 -100.23 64.08 8.81
CA SER A 234 -100.45 63.60 10.18
C SER A 234 -99.73 62.29 10.57
N GLY A 235 -98.84 61.75 9.74
CA GLY A 235 -98.12 60.50 10.03
C GLY A 235 -96.84 60.69 10.85
N LYS A 236 -96.72 60.04 12.03
CA LYS A 236 -95.48 59.96 12.81
C LYS A 236 -94.72 58.66 12.47
N CYS A 237 -93.49 58.77 11.96
CA CYS A 237 -92.64 57.62 11.65
C CYS A 237 -91.58 57.39 12.74
N PHE A 238 -91.40 56.13 13.17
CA PHE A 238 -90.42 55.72 14.18
C PHE A 238 -89.43 54.72 13.57
N VAL A 239 -88.14 55.03 13.61
CA VAL A 239 -87.06 54.16 13.11
C VAL A 239 -86.29 53.61 14.30
N TYR A 240 -86.11 52.29 14.34
CA TYR A 240 -85.36 51.60 15.40
C TYR A 240 -84.09 50.96 14.82
N PRO A 241 -82.93 51.07 15.48
CA PRO A 241 -81.75 50.34 15.06
C PRO A 241 -81.99 48.83 15.18
N ALA A 242 -81.43 48.03 14.28
CA ALA A 242 -81.59 46.57 14.29
C ALA A 242 -81.14 45.93 15.62
N ALA A 243 -80.15 46.55 16.30
CA ALA A 243 -79.72 46.15 17.64
C ALA A 243 -80.81 46.26 18.71
N ALA A 244 -81.79 47.17 18.55
CA ALA A 244 -82.93 47.34 19.44
C ALA A 244 -84.09 46.37 19.16
N THR A 245 -84.02 45.60 18.07
CA THR A 245 -85.03 44.58 17.68
C THR A 245 -84.37 43.22 17.38
N PRO A 246 -83.67 42.62 18.36
CA PRO A 246 -82.97 41.35 18.14
C PRO A 246 -83.96 40.26 17.68
N TYR A 247 -83.60 39.55 16.61
CA TYR A 247 -84.42 38.49 15.98
C TYR A 247 -85.73 38.95 15.34
N GLY A 248 -85.85 40.22 14.95
CA GLY A 248 -87.02 40.72 14.23
C GLY A 248 -88.27 40.86 15.10
N ALA A 249 -88.09 41.04 16.40
CA ALA A 249 -89.20 41.25 17.33
C ALA A 249 -89.99 42.53 16.99
N CYS A 250 -91.33 42.46 17.09
CA CYS A 250 -92.21 43.59 16.80
C CYS A 250 -91.97 44.75 17.78
N ALA A 251 -91.56 45.92 17.26
CA ALA A 251 -91.47 47.16 18.02
C ALA A 251 -92.68 48.06 17.70
N SER A 252 -93.33 48.59 18.73
CA SER A 252 -94.51 49.47 18.63
C SER A 252 -94.21 50.81 19.28
N ALA A 253 -94.77 51.89 18.73
CA ALA A 253 -94.66 53.24 19.28
C ALA A 253 -95.23 53.27 20.71
N GLY A 254 -94.35 53.39 21.71
CA GLY A 254 -94.72 53.39 23.14
C GLY A 254 -94.36 52.12 23.92
N ALA A 255 -93.69 51.14 23.31
CA ALA A 255 -93.21 49.96 24.05
C ALA A 255 -91.99 50.33 24.91
N GLN A 256 -92.20 50.40 26.23
CA GLN A 256 -91.14 50.42 27.25
C GLN A 256 -90.32 49.13 27.14
N GLU A 257 -88.99 49.23 27.32
CA GLU A 257 -88.01 48.17 27.06
C GLU A 257 -88.52 46.76 27.43
N PRO A 258 -88.37 45.76 26.54
CA PRO A 258 -88.83 44.41 26.83
C PRO A 258 -88.02 43.85 28.00
N THR A 259 -88.65 43.80 29.18
CA THR A 259 -88.08 43.17 30.38
C THR A 259 -88.02 41.66 30.12
N ARG A 260 -86.86 41.17 29.69
CA ARG A 260 -86.68 39.76 29.34
C ARG A 260 -86.70 38.90 30.61
N ARG A 261 -87.71 38.03 30.76
CA ARG A 261 -87.76 37.01 31.82
C ARG A 261 -86.59 36.04 31.64
N ARG A 262 -85.70 35.92 32.64
CA ARG A 262 -84.50 35.07 32.62
C ARG A 262 -84.92 33.59 32.48
N ARG A 263 -84.68 32.97 31.32
CA ARG A 263 -84.87 31.52 31.14
C ARG A 263 -83.66 30.78 31.71
N VAL A 264 -83.90 29.99 32.76
CA VAL A 264 -82.92 29.05 33.35
C VAL A 264 -82.69 27.90 32.35
N LYS A 265 -81.42 27.59 32.05
CA LYS A 265 -81.05 26.43 31.23
C LYS A 265 -81.44 25.15 31.99
N LYS A 266 -82.31 24.32 31.41
CA LYS A 266 -82.46 22.91 31.81
C LYS A 266 -81.33 22.13 31.13
N GLU A 267 -80.39 21.63 31.91
CA GLU A 267 -79.51 20.55 31.49
C GLU A 267 -80.38 19.32 31.23
N HIS A 268 -80.27 18.72 30.04
CA HIS A 268 -80.82 17.40 29.80
C HIS A 268 -79.68 16.41 29.59
N GLN A 269 -79.63 15.50 30.56
CA GLN A 269 -78.69 14.42 30.73
C GLN A 269 -78.65 13.52 29.49
N SER A 270 -77.43 13.12 29.15
CA SER A 270 -77.16 11.96 28.31
C SER A 270 -77.82 10.72 28.91
N ARG A 271 -78.67 10.06 28.11
CA ARG A 271 -79.03 8.67 28.35
C ARG A 271 -78.38 7.80 27.29
N ALA A 272 -77.34 7.10 27.72
CA ALA A 272 -76.89 5.87 27.10
C ALA A 272 -77.94 4.78 27.33
N CYS A 273 -78.27 4.00 26.30
CA CYS A 273 -78.55 2.57 26.40
C CYS A 273 -78.64 1.95 25.01
N CYS A 274 -77.84 0.90 24.85
CA CYS A 274 -77.98 -0.32 24.03
C CYS A 274 -78.37 -0.17 22.56
#